data_AF-A0A951J1P7-F1
#
_entry.id   AF-A0A951J1P7-F1
#
_cell.length_a   1.000
_cell.length_b   1.000
_cell.length_c   1.000
_cell.angle_alpha   90.00
_cell.angle_beta   90.00
_cell.angle_gamma   90.00
#
_symmetry.space_group_name_H-M   'P 1'
#
loop_
_entity.id
_entity.type
_entity.pdbx_description
1 polymer ?
#
loop_
_entity_poly.entity_id
_entity_poly.type
_entity_poly.pdbx_seq_one_letter_code
_entity_poly.pdbx_strand_id
1 'polypeptide(L)' 'MGRNGKAVEVIFKDGSKIDINAARVKQWTPNTHSNAPAGTLQKVKFKNSLPGSKGYKRTPTQSELDFLNGL' A
#
# COMPACT_ATOMS: atom_id res chain seq x y z
N MET A 1 5.67 17.35 0.09
CA MET A 1 4.89 16.48 -0.83
C MET A 1 3.81 15.74 -0.06
N GLY A 2 2.57 16.22 -0.12
CA GLY A 2 1.40 15.59 0.50
C GLY A 2 0.14 15.83 -0.33
N ARG A 3 -0.76 14.85 -0.30
CA ARG A 3 -2.17 14.82 -0.77
C ARG A 3 -2.53 15.05 -2.25
N ASN A 4 -1.74 15.73 -3.08
CA ASN A 4 -2.14 16.09 -4.47
C ASN A 4 -1.21 15.56 -5.60
N GLY A 5 -0.39 14.55 -5.33
CA GLY A 5 0.48 13.92 -6.35
C GLY A 5 -0.17 12.70 -7.00
N LYS A 6 0.27 12.33 -8.21
CA LYS A 6 -0.09 11.05 -8.87
C LYS A 6 0.01 9.90 -7.85
N ALA A 7 -1.06 9.12 -7.77
CA ALA A 7 -1.14 7.93 -6.95
C ALA A 7 -1.78 6.82 -7.78
N VAL A 8 -1.29 5.61 -7.61
CA VAL A 8 -1.79 4.43 -8.32
C VAL A 8 -2.22 3.41 -7.29
N GLU A 9 -3.42 2.89 -7.48
CA GLU A 9 -3.94 1.76 -6.73
C GLU A 9 -3.92 0.53 -7.65
N VAL A 10 -3.23 -0.52 -7.21
CA VAL A 10 -3.20 -1.81 -7.90
C VAL A 10 -3.93 -2.82 -7.04
N ILE A 11 -4.96 -3.43 -7.62
CA ILE A 11 -5.71 -4.54 -7.03
C ILE A 11 -5.25 -5.82 -7.71
N PHE A 12 -4.73 -6.76 -6.93
CA PHE A 12 -4.23 -8.03 -7.43
C PHE A 12 -5.33 -9.08 -7.50
N LYS A 13 -5.11 -10.15 -8.27
CA LYS A 13 -6.08 -11.24 -8.46
C LYS A 13 -6.44 -11.97 -7.17
N ASP A 14 -5.54 -11.97 -6.19
CA ASP A 14 -5.76 -12.55 -4.86
C ASP A 14 -6.58 -11.62 -3.93
N GLY A 15 -7.00 -10.46 -4.42
CA GLY A 15 -7.74 -9.45 -3.66
C GLY A 15 -6.85 -8.56 -2.79
N SER A 16 -5.53 -8.78 -2.76
CA SER A 16 -4.61 -7.86 -2.11
C SER A 16 -4.53 -6.54 -2.87
N LYS A 17 -4.06 -5.49 -2.17
CA LYS A 17 -4.06 -4.14 -2.70
C LYS A 17 -2.80 -3.38 -2.32
N ILE A 18 -2.27 -2.60 -3.24
CA ILE A 18 -1.18 -1.66 -2.97
C ILE A 18 -1.52 -0.27 -3.52
N ASP A 19 -1.24 0.76 -2.72
CA ASP A 19 -1.36 2.17 -3.07
C ASP A 19 0.03 2.78 -3.04
N ILE A 20 0.45 3.30 -4.19
CA ILE A 20 1.78 3.86 -4.42
C ILE A 20 1.62 5.33 -4.81
N ASN A 21 2.40 6.19 -4.18
CA ASN A 21 2.62 7.56 -4.61
C ASN A 21 4.06 7.95 -4.27
N ALA A 22 4.53 9.08 -4.79
CA ALA A 22 5.91 9.53 -4.60
C ALA A 22 6.37 9.64 -3.13
N ALA A 23 5.46 9.78 -2.17
CA ALA A 23 5.80 9.95 -0.76
C ALA A 23 5.69 8.65 0.07
N ARG A 24 4.80 7.72 -0.30
CA ARG A 24 4.57 6.51 0.48
C ARG A 24 3.93 5.38 -0.32
N VAL A 25 4.18 4.17 0.18
CA VAL A 25 3.44 2.96 -0.16
C VAL A 25 2.58 2.50 1.02
N LYS A 26 1.35 2.09 0.73
CA LYS A 26 0.45 1.39 1.65
C LYS A 26 0.07 0.05 1.01
N GLN A 27 0.00 -1.02 1.80
CA GLN A 27 -0.39 -2.34 1.32
C GLN A 27 -1.44 -2.96 2.24
N TRP A 28 -2.33 -3.72 1.63
CA TRP A 28 -3.35 -4.52 2.28
C TRP A 28 -3.37 -5.93 1.71
N THR A 29 -3.70 -6.89 2.55
CA THR A 29 -3.95 -8.29 2.18
C THR A 29 -5.35 -8.70 2.61
N PRO A 30 -5.94 -9.75 2.01
CA PRO A 30 -7.16 -10.33 2.51
C PRO A 30 -7.05 -10.67 4.01
N ASN A 31 -8.09 -10.33 4.76
CA ASN A 31 -8.19 -10.71 6.16
C ASN A 31 -8.65 -12.16 6.24
N THR A 32 -7.82 -13.00 6.86
CA THR A 32 -8.06 -14.44 7.01
C THR A 32 -8.73 -14.80 8.34
N HIS A 33 -9.06 -13.82 9.17
CA HIS A 33 -9.73 -14.07 10.45
C HIS A 33 -11.15 -14.62 10.24
N SER A 34 -11.52 -15.67 10.98
CA SER A 34 -12.81 -16.38 10.84
C SER A 34 -14.04 -15.47 10.97
N ASN A 35 -13.96 -14.47 11.84
CA ASN A 35 -15.06 -13.50 12.06
C ASN A 35 -15.00 -12.27 11.14
N ALA A 36 -14.01 -12.18 10.23
CA ALA A 36 -13.95 -11.06 9.31
C ALA A 36 -15.00 -11.25 8.19
N PRO A 37 -15.81 -10.23 7.86
CA PRO A 37 -16.68 -10.30 6.70
C PRO A 37 -15.90 -10.65 5.42
N ALA A 38 -16.51 -11.42 4.53
CA ALA A 38 -15.89 -11.80 3.26
C ALA A 38 -15.44 -10.55 2.48
N GLY A 39 -14.23 -10.59 1.93
CA GLY A 39 -13.64 -9.45 1.21
C GLY A 39 -13.02 -8.37 2.10
N THR A 40 -13.06 -8.51 3.43
CA THR A 40 -12.37 -7.57 4.32
C THR A 40 -10.86 -7.62 4.08
N LEU A 41 -10.24 -6.44 3.98
CA LEU A 41 -8.79 -6.30 3.87
C LEU A 41 -8.17 -5.86 5.19
N GLN A 42 -6.95 -6.32 5.46
CA GLN A 42 -6.14 -5.91 6.60
C GLN A 42 -4.86 -5.21 6.13
N LYS A 43 -4.40 -4.21 6.89
CA LYS A 43 -3.20 -3.43 6.54
C LYS A 43 -1.93 -4.23 6.87
N VAL A 44 -0.98 -4.21 5.96
CA VAL A 44 0.35 -4.81 6.16
C VAL A 44 1.24 -3.86 6.97
N LYS A 45 1.93 -4.39 7.99
CA LYS A 45 3.00 -3.66 8.69
C LYS A 45 4.33 -3.88 7.98
N PHE A 46 5.04 -2.80 7.70
CA PHE A 46 6.36 -2.83 7.09
C PHE A 46 7.45 -2.81 8.16
N LYS A 47 8.53 -3.58 7.96
CA LYS A 47 9.71 -3.56 8.83
C LYS A 47 10.45 -2.22 8.73
N ASN A 48 10.56 -1.67 7.53
CA ASN A 48 11.17 -0.38 7.22
C ASN A 48 10.12 0.74 7.12
N SER A 49 9.24 0.83 8.12
CA SER A 49 8.14 1.80 8.08
C SER A 49 8.61 3.23 8.32
N LEU A 50 7.90 4.19 7.74
CA LEU A 50 8.09 5.62 7.98
C LEU A 50 7.78 5.98 9.45
N PRO A 51 8.55 6.88 10.08
CA PRO A 51 8.23 7.40 11.41
C PRO A 51 6.81 7.95 11.50
N GLY A 52 6.13 7.70 12.63
CA GLY A 52 4.75 8.15 12.85
C GLY A 52 3.67 7.42 12.03
N SER A 53 4.03 6.41 11.22
CA SER A 53 3.06 5.69 10.36
C SER A 53 2.35 4.51 11.03
N LYS A 54 2.64 4.23 12.30
CA LYS A 54 2.22 3.01 13.03
C LYS A 54 2.63 1.69 12.35
N GLY A 55 3.63 1.73 11.46
CA GLY A 55 4.08 0.58 10.68
C GLY A 55 3.44 0.45 9.30
N TYR A 56 2.42 1.23 8.96
CA TYR A 56 1.57 0.99 7.77
C TYR A 56 1.97 1.76 6.52
N LYS A 57 3.10 2.47 6.56
CA LYS A 57 3.63 3.19 5.40
C LYS A 57 5.12 2.95 5.31
N ARG A 58 5.64 2.74 4.10
CA ARG A 58 7.08 2.75 3.80
C ARG A 58 7.37 3.70 2.66
N THR A 59 8.65 4.02 2.46
CA THR A 59 9.09 4.69 1.23
C THR A 59 8.83 3.78 0.01
N PRO A 60 8.44 4.36 -1.14
CA PRO A 60 8.45 3.63 -2.40
C PRO A 60 9.87 3.16 -2.74
N THR A 61 9.98 2.01 -3.39
CA THR A 61 11.21 1.59 -4.06
C THR A 61 11.38 2.36 -5.37
N GLN A 62 12.59 2.34 -5.95
CA GLN A 62 12.81 2.99 -7.24
C GLN A 62 11.89 2.42 -8.32
N SER A 63 11.74 1.09 -8.41
CA SER A 63 10.84 0.48 -9.40
C SER A 63 9.37 0.88 -9.23
N GLU A 64 8.91 1.14 -8.01
CA GLU A 64 7.56 1.63 -7.75
C GLU A 64 7.39 3.10 -8.18
N LEU A 65 8.44 3.92 -8.06
CA LEU A 65 8.47 5.28 -8.60
C LEU A 65 8.51 5.25 -10.12
N ASP A 66 9.30 4.36 -10.72
CA ASP A 66 9.39 4.20 -12.17
C ASP A 66 8.04 3.77 -12.75
N PHE A 67 7.37 2.82 -12.09
CA PHE A 67 5.99 2.42 -12.42
C PHE A 67 5.01 3.59 -12.33
N LEU A 68 5.11 4.42 -11.28
CA LEU A 68 4.27 5.60 -11.10
C LEU A 68 4.50 6.66 -12.20
N ASN A 69 5.74 6.80 -12.66
CA ASN A 69 6.14 7.81 -13.65
C ASN A 69 5.95 7.33 -15.10
N GLY A 70 5.94 6.03 -15.34
CA GLY A 70 5.68 5.41 -16.65
C GLY A 70 4.19 5.38 -17.05
N LEU A 71 3.29 5.80 -16.14
CA LEU A 71 1.86 6.02 -16.38
C LEU A 71 1.58 7.48 -16.76
#